data_AF-A0A933CCW1-F1
#
_entry.id   AF-A0A933CCW1-F1
#
_cell.length_a   1.000
_cell.length_b   1.000
_cell.length_c   1.000
_cell.angle_alpha   90.00
_cell.angle_beta   90.00
_cell.angle_gamma   90.00
#
_symmetry.space_group_name_H-M   'P 1'
#
loop_
_entity.id
_entity.type
_entity.pdbx_description
1 polymer ?
#
loop_
_entity_poly.entity_id
_entity_poly.type
_entity_poly.pdbx_seq_one_letter_code
_entity_poly.pdbx_strand_id
1 'polypeptide(L)'
;MAQVQDQNFWEREQKVVQAAREAEPEKFVGSVKDPYAVFEQIGIKSAPRDLPKGYFKYRPEDFIVEEVRPDGSVITVDGQDVPREMEGGEGTVYFDLTKVGVSTMDAGNRISEITGHPQKDIGYAGIKDAVALTSQRMSLRSGILNEVLMLQVPGTIVRNVYEGKGVVQIGGLKGNRFTLLIRTSESLGQARLDARMAYINSHGIMNYFGVQRFGTPRFLAHEFGRAMLLQGAEAGVKAYITMESPFELPYFAQRRSQATAVWGDWKKMAEVLADLPYTFRHELDMLESLQKTGGHFMSALEKVGQQGGMWVRAYASYAANERLSQAEQNGEALPDPMPQLLNPDPSVLRVYAAFLEREGLRNPMGSLKKYNFIRVGRNPTFVPVIRPEVHGYKIIPEGLAITFSLPKGAYATTMLMYLFDTVTGYPVPEWLNPKFIDTKEVLGTGSLAQVRELLGADIERMMARKNEDAGESGEE
;
A
#
# COMPACT_ATOMS: atom_id res chain seq x y z
N MET A 1 -11.34 -27.46 -12.85
CA MET A 1 -10.46 -27.63 -14.03
C MET A 1 -10.05 -26.26 -14.61
N ALA A 2 -9.52 -25.34 -13.79
CA ALA A 2 -9.22 -23.96 -14.19
C ALA A 2 -7.77 -23.53 -13.88
N GLN A 3 -6.86 -24.45 -13.57
CA GLN A 3 -5.47 -24.15 -13.18
C GLN A 3 -4.41 -24.53 -14.22
N VAL A 4 -4.77 -25.18 -15.33
CA VAL A 4 -3.79 -25.74 -16.29
C VAL A 4 -3.58 -24.84 -17.52
N GLN A 5 -4.39 -23.79 -17.72
CA GLN A 5 -4.23 -22.86 -18.84
C GLN A 5 -3.24 -21.70 -18.59
N ASP A 6 -2.83 -21.45 -17.34
CA ASP A 6 -2.04 -20.25 -16.97
C ASP A 6 -0.51 -20.44 -17.07
N GLN A 7 0.03 -21.63 -16.78
CA GLN A 7 1.49 -21.85 -16.80
C GLN A 7 2.11 -21.71 -18.21
N ASN A 8 1.43 -22.23 -19.24
CA ASN A 8 1.90 -22.11 -20.63
C ASN A 8 1.89 -20.67 -21.17
N PHE A 9 1.11 -19.79 -20.55
CA PHE A 9 1.00 -18.40 -20.95
C PHE A 9 2.15 -17.58 -20.36
N TRP A 10 2.40 -17.75 -19.07
CA TRP A 10 3.49 -17.10 -18.34
C TRP A 10 4.88 -17.43 -18.93
N GLU A 11 5.12 -18.70 -19.29
CA GLU A 11 6.37 -19.12 -19.94
C GLU A 11 6.56 -18.51 -21.34
N ARG A 12 5.48 -18.30 -22.09
CA ARG A 12 5.55 -17.63 -23.40
C ARG A 12 5.88 -16.15 -23.24
N GLU A 13 5.34 -15.51 -22.23
CA GLU A 13 5.61 -14.10 -21.96
C GLU A 13 7.01 -13.84 -21.45
N GLN A 14 7.52 -14.70 -20.56
CA GLN A 14 8.92 -14.63 -20.14
C GLN A 14 9.84 -14.74 -21.35
N LYS A 15 9.54 -15.62 -22.32
CA LYS A 15 10.31 -15.69 -23.57
C LYS A 15 10.25 -14.42 -24.40
N VAL A 16 9.10 -13.73 -24.46
CA VAL A 16 8.94 -12.48 -25.21
C VAL A 16 9.69 -11.33 -24.53
N VAL A 17 9.53 -11.18 -23.20
CA VAL A 17 10.23 -10.16 -22.41
C VAL A 17 11.74 -10.41 -22.41
N GLN A 18 12.16 -11.67 -22.29
CA GLN A 18 13.56 -12.06 -22.37
C GLN A 18 14.15 -11.78 -23.75
N ALA A 19 13.46 -12.14 -24.84
CA ALA A 19 13.91 -11.82 -26.19
C ALA A 19 14.00 -10.30 -26.44
N ALA A 20 13.05 -9.52 -25.90
CA ALA A 20 13.09 -8.07 -25.96
C ALA A 20 14.26 -7.49 -25.14
N ARG A 21 14.54 -8.06 -23.97
CA ARG A 21 15.69 -7.71 -23.12
C ARG A 21 17.02 -8.03 -23.79
N GLU A 22 17.13 -9.16 -24.46
CA GLU A 22 18.32 -9.53 -25.25
C GLU A 22 18.52 -8.61 -26.45
N ALA A 23 17.43 -8.16 -27.09
CA ALA A 23 17.50 -7.29 -28.25
C ALA A 23 17.80 -5.83 -27.91
N GLU A 24 17.29 -5.32 -26.78
CA GLU A 24 17.38 -3.91 -26.38
C GLU A 24 17.73 -3.77 -24.88
N PRO A 25 18.86 -4.32 -24.41
CA PRO A 25 19.19 -4.44 -22.99
C PRO A 25 19.23 -3.10 -22.26
N GLU A 26 19.66 -2.03 -22.95
CA GLU A 26 19.70 -0.67 -22.41
C GLU A 26 18.32 -0.13 -22.02
N LYS A 27 17.24 -0.66 -22.62
CA LYS A 27 15.86 -0.25 -22.34
C LYS A 27 15.22 -1.01 -21.17
N PHE A 28 15.92 -2.00 -20.63
CA PHE A 28 15.52 -2.76 -19.45
C PHE A 28 16.29 -2.32 -18.19
N VAL A 29 17.14 -1.29 -18.30
CA VAL A 29 17.77 -0.64 -17.15
C VAL A 29 16.88 0.48 -16.65
N GLY A 30 16.38 0.32 -15.42
CA GLY A 30 15.65 1.39 -14.73
C GLY A 30 16.60 2.56 -14.41
N SER A 31 16.24 3.76 -14.83
CA SER A 31 17.00 4.95 -14.40
C SER A 31 16.94 5.13 -12.88
N VAL A 32 18.09 5.39 -12.23
CA VAL A 32 18.17 5.78 -10.80
C VAL A 32 17.44 7.11 -10.63
N LYS A 33 16.44 7.18 -9.74
CA LYS A 33 15.62 8.39 -9.58
C LYS A 33 15.61 8.91 -8.16
N ASP A 34 15.57 10.24 -8.09
CA ASP A 34 15.30 11.00 -6.87
C ASP A 34 13.92 10.60 -6.31
N PRO A 35 13.84 10.02 -5.09
CA PRO A 35 12.57 9.65 -4.46
C PRO A 35 11.64 10.87 -4.29
N TYR A 36 12.20 12.07 -4.17
CA TYR A 36 11.42 13.30 -4.06
C TYR A 36 10.71 13.69 -5.34
N ALA A 37 11.20 13.25 -6.51
CA ALA A 37 10.49 13.45 -7.78
C ALA A 37 9.15 12.70 -7.80
N VAL A 38 9.08 11.50 -7.18
CA VAL A 38 7.81 10.77 -7.02
C VAL A 38 6.87 11.56 -6.12
N PHE A 39 7.37 12.07 -4.98
CA PHE A 39 6.56 12.85 -4.04
C PHE A 39 5.95 14.08 -4.70
N GLU A 40 6.73 14.83 -5.48
CA GLU A 40 6.24 15.98 -6.22
C GLU A 40 5.16 15.59 -7.24
N GLN A 41 5.36 14.50 -7.99
CA GLN A 41 4.37 13.99 -8.95
C GLN A 41 3.03 13.67 -8.27
N ILE A 42 3.05 13.17 -7.03
CA ILE A 42 1.83 12.79 -6.30
C ILE A 42 1.32 13.89 -5.34
N GLY A 43 1.81 15.12 -5.48
CA GLY A 43 1.34 16.30 -4.76
C GLY A 43 1.88 16.48 -3.34
N ILE A 44 2.94 15.76 -2.98
CA ILE A 44 3.66 15.91 -1.70
C ILE A 44 4.84 16.86 -1.96
N LYS A 45 4.64 18.15 -1.66
CA LYS A 45 5.60 19.23 -1.97
C LYS A 45 6.30 19.83 -0.76
N SER A 46 5.90 19.39 0.43
CA SER A 46 6.38 19.93 1.71
C SER A 46 7.14 18.88 2.54
N ALA A 47 7.46 17.74 1.93
CA ALA A 47 8.27 16.71 2.57
C ALA A 47 9.64 17.30 3.02
N PRO A 48 10.05 17.08 4.27
CA PRO A 48 11.33 17.56 4.76
C PRO A 48 12.51 17.07 3.89
N ARG A 49 13.47 17.96 3.64
CA ARG A 49 14.70 17.70 2.87
C ARG A 49 15.90 17.51 3.82
N ASP A 50 17.04 17.09 3.24
CA ASP A 50 18.32 16.91 3.95
C ASP A 50 18.22 15.94 5.13
N LEU A 51 17.41 14.89 5.00
CA LEU A 51 17.27 13.84 5.99
C LEU A 51 18.37 12.79 5.78
N PRO A 52 18.83 12.11 6.85
CA PRO A 52 19.74 10.99 6.67
C PRO A 52 19.05 9.89 5.86
N LYS A 53 19.80 9.17 5.03
CA LYS A 53 19.26 8.01 4.31
C LYS A 53 18.89 6.92 5.29
N GLY A 54 17.75 6.27 5.05
CA GLY A 54 17.25 5.20 5.90
C GLY A 54 16.67 4.07 5.08
N TYR A 55 17.25 2.88 5.17
CA TYR A 55 16.66 1.68 4.57
C TYR A 55 15.68 1.03 5.55
N PHE A 56 14.45 0.75 5.11
CA PHE A 56 13.44 0.09 5.94
C PHE A 56 12.84 -1.13 5.25
N LYS A 57 12.20 -2.04 6.03
CA LYS A 57 11.68 -3.33 5.54
C LYS A 57 12.76 -4.19 4.86
N TYR A 58 13.96 -4.24 5.43
CA TYR A 58 14.96 -5.21 4.98
C TYR A 58 14.52 -6.61 5.37
N ARG A 59 14.40 -6.86 6.67
CA ARG A 59 13.74 -8.04 7.22
C ARG A 59 12.29 -7.72 7.62
N PRO A 60 11.36 -8.70 7.60
CA PRO A 60 10.02 -8.48 8.14
C PRO A 60 10.03 -8.11 9.63
N GLU A 61 11.01 -8.58 10.40
CA GLU A 61 11.19 -8.23 11.81
C GLU A 61 11.67 -6.78 12.03
N ASP A 62 12.22 -6.12 11.00
CA ASP A 62 12.55 -4.69 11.05
C ASP A 62 11.30 -3.81 10.94
N PHE A 63 10.14 -4.39 10.61
CA PHE A 63 8.89 -3.66 10.40
C PHE A 63 7.72 -4.40 11.07
N ILE A 64 7.51 -4.09 12.34
CA ILE A 64 6.49 -4.74 13.17
C ILE A 64 5.25 -3.86 13.23
N VAL A 65 4.08 -4.45 13.00
CA VAL A 65 2.78 -3.75 13.06
C VAL A 65 1.82 -4.48 13.99
N GLU A 66 1.47 -3.85 15.09
CA GLU A 66 0.60 -4.39 16.13
C GLU A 66 -0.71 -3.60 16.19
N GLU A 67 -1.84 -4.28 16.07
CA GLU A 67 -3.15 -3.62 16.11
C GLU A 67 -3.47 -3.05 17.49
N VAL A 68 -3.95 -1.80 17.51
CA VAL A 68 -4.45 -1.15 18.73
C VAL A 68 -5.97 -1.21 18.72
N ARG A 69 -6.54 -1.92 19.69
CA ARG A 69 -7.99 -2.09 19.88
C ARG A 69 -8.65 -0.77 20.30
N PRO A 70 -9.98 -0.64 20.18
CA PRO A 70 -10.70 0.57 20.58
C PRO A 70 -10.45 1.02 22.03
N ASP A 71 -10.23 0.07 22.94
CA ASP A 71 -9.91 0.31 24.35
C ASP A 71 -8.45 0.78 24.58
N GLY A 72 -7.63 0.86 23.52
CA GLY A 72 -6.23 1.25 23.58
C GLY A 72 -5.24 0.12 23.86
N SER A 73 -5.73 -1.09 24.16
CA SER A 73 -4.86 -2.25 24.33
C SER A 73 -4.26 -2.70 22.99
N VAL A 74 -3.03 -3.23 23.05
CA VAL A 74 -2.27 -3.60 21.85
C VAL A 74 -2.20 -5.12 21.72
N ILE A 75 -2.50 -5.60 20.52
CA ILE A 75 -2.35 -6.99 20.15
C ILE A 75 -0.91 -7.20 19.70
N THR A 76 -0.08 -7.74 20.60
CA THR A 76 1.35 -7.84 20.36
C THR A 76 1.71 -9.06 19.52
N VAL A 77 2.84 -9.00 18.80
CA VAL A 77 3.34 -10.14 17.99
C VAL A 77 3.91 -11.27 18.85
N ASP A 78 4.42 -10.91 20.03
CA ASP A 78 5.06 -11.81 20.99
C ASP A 78 4.07 -12.48 21.95
N GLY A 79 2.80 -12.08 21.92
CA GLY A 79 1.72 -12.69 22.67
C GLY A 79 1.81 -12.40 24.18
N GLN A 80 1.00 -11.47 24.67
CA GLN A 80 0.73 -11.35 26.10
C GLN A 80 -0.58 -12.08 26.43
N ASP A 81 -0.58 -12.85 27.51
CA ASP A 81 -1.79 -13.46 28.06
C ASP A 81 -2.69 -12.36 28.63
N VAL A 82 -3.75 -12.02 27.88
CA VAL A 82 -4.75 -11.06 28.34
C VAL A 82 -5.88 -11.82 29.04
N PRO A 83 -6.29 -11.45 30.27
CA PRO A 83 -7.46 -12.01 30.93
C PRO A 83 -8.70 -11.89 30.03
N ARG A 84 -9.51 -12.95 29.95
CA ARG A 84 -10.63 -13.05 29.02
C ARG A 84 -11.93 -13.17 29.77
N GLU A 85 -12.89 -12.33 29.44
CA GLU A 85 -14.29 -12.54 29.80
C GLU A 85 -14.93 -13.39 28.69
N MET A 86 -15.33 -14.62 29.03
CA MET A 86 -16.12 -15.43 28.13
C MET A 86 -17.54 -14.87 28.12
N GLU A 87 -17.88 -14.09 27.10
CA GLU A 87 -19.28 -13.79 26.82
C GLU A 87 -19.88 -15.04 26.17
N GLY A 88 -20.53 -15.89 26.97
CA GLY A 88 -21.20 -17.06 26.41
C GLY A 88 -22.18 -16.71 25.29
N GLY A 89 -22.21 -17.55 24.26
CA GLY A 89 -23.31 -17.67 23.29
C GLY A 89 -23.25 -16.73 22.09
N GLU A 90 -23.22 -17.35 20.89
CA GLU A 90 -23.57 -16.87 19.52
C GLU A 90 -22.59 -17.41 18.44
N GLY A 91 -21.69 -18.31 18.82
CA GLY A 91 -20.90 -19.12 17.88
C GLY A 91 -19.81 -18.35 17.14
N THR A 92 -19.42 -17.15 17.58
CA THR A 92 -18.25 -16.46 16.98
C THR A 92 -17.02 -16.69 17.83
N VAL A 93 -15.95 -17.14 17.19
CA VAL A 93 -14.65 -17.35 17.83
C VAL A 93 -13.71 -16.21 17.45
N TYR A 94 -13.20 -15.50 18.46
CA TYR A 94 -12.19 -14.47 18.32
C TYR A 94 -10.80 -15.05 18.56
N PHE A 95 -9.80 -14.55 17.85
CA PHE A 95 -8.40 -14.93 18.03
C PHE A 95 -7.45 -13.83 17.57
N ASP A 96 -6.27 -13.75 18.18
CA ASP A 96 -5.17 -12.93 17.66
C ASP A 96 -4.38 -13.73 16.64
N LEU A 97 -4.08 -13.11 15.52
CA LEU A 97 -3.29 -13.69 14.45
C LEU A 97 -2.01 -12.89 14.27
N THR A 98 -0.87 -13.47 14.65
CA THR A 98 0.44 -12.99 14.23
C THR A 98 0.79 -13.62 12.89
N LYS A 99 1.29 -12.85 11.92
CA LYS A 99 1.58 -13.33 10.57
C LYS A 99 2.83 -12.70 9.95
N VAL A 100 3.45 -13.44 9.04
CA VAL A 100 4.56 -13.00 8.18
C VAL A 100 4.46 -13.68 6.82
N GLY A 101 4.83 -12.98 5.74
CA GLY A 101 4.86 -13.56 4.39
C GLY A 101 3.48 -13.89 3.80
N VAL A 102 2.39 -13.49 4.47
CA VAL A 102 1.01 -13.70 4.03
C VAL A 102 0.18 -12.43 4.28
N SER A 103 -0.63 -12.03 3.29
CA SER A 103 -1.53 -10.88 3.44
C SER A 103 -2.69 -11.23 4.37
N THR A 104 -3.37 -10.23 4.95
CA THR A 104 -4.57 -10.49 5.77
C THR A 104 -5.66 -11.21 4.96
N MET A 105 -5.79 -10.86 3.67
CA MET A 105 -6.76 -11.50 2.78
C MET A 105 -6.39 -12.96 2.49
N ASP A 106 -5.11 -13.25 2.20
CA ASP A 106 -4.65 -14.61 1.95
C ASP A 106 -4.74 -15.49 3.21
N ALA A 107 -4.47 -14.92 4.38
CA ALA A 107 -4.69 -15.61 5.65
C ALA A 107 -6.18 -15.94 5.82
N GLY A 108 -7.08 -15.00 5.55
CA GLY A 108 -8.53 -15.24 5.53
C GLY A 108 -8.94 -16.33 4.52
N ASN A 109 -8.38 -16.33 3.31
CA ASN A 109 -8.60 -17.38 2.30
C ASN A 109 -8.20 -18.76 2.83
N ARG A 110 -7.00 -18.90 3.38
CA ARG A 110 -6.51 -20.17 3.94
C ARG A 110 -7.35 -20.63 5.13
N ILE A 111 -7.75 -19.72 6.02
CA ILE A 111 -8.60 -20.05 7.17
C ILE A 111 -9.95 -20.59 6.67
N SER A 112 -10.55 -19.96 5.68
CA SER A 112 -11.80 -20.41 5.05
C SER A 112 -11.68 -21.80 4.43
N GLU A 113 -10.59 -22.06 3.71
CA GLU A 113 -10.31 -23.38 3.12
C GLU A 113 -10.15 -24.48 4.18
N ILE A 114 -9.40 -24.19 5.26
CA ILE A 114 -9.13 -25.16 6.33
C ILE A 114 -10.39 -25.45 7.16
N THR A 115 -11.17 -24.42 7.46
CA THR A 115 -12.35 -24.51 8.34
C THR A 115 -13.64 -24.78 7.59
N GLY A 116 -13.67 -24.68 6.27
CA GLY A 116 -14.88 -24.78 5.44
C GLY A 116 -15.85 -23.60 5.56
N HIS A 117 -15.51 -22.53 6.28
CA HIS A 117 -16.38 -21.37 6.48
C HIS A 117 -16.29 -20.37 5.32
N PRO A 118 -17.38 -19.70 4.92
CA PRO A 118 -17.34 -18.64 3.91
C PRO A 118 -16.46 -17.43 4.29
N GLN A 119 -15.82 -16.80 3.29
CA GLN A 119 -15.00 -15.57 3.50
C GLN A 119 -15.71 -14.46 4.29
N LYS A 120 -17.02 -14.27 4.06
CA LYS A 120 -17.84 -13.26 4.74
C LYS A 120 -17.95 -13.46 6.26
N ASP A 121 -17.66 -14.66 6.74
CA ASP A 121 -17.76 -15.04 8.15
C ASP A 121 -16.43 -14.82 8.88
N ILE A 122 -15.36 -14.53 8.13
CA ILE A 122 -14.04 -14.16 8.65
C ILE A 122 -13.98 -12.63 8.75
N GLY A 123 -13.92 -12.13 9.98
CA GLY A 123 -13.85 -10.71 10.30
C GLY A 123 -12.44 -10.28 10.69
N TYR A 124 -12.07 -9.05 10.29
CA TYR A 124 -10.86 -8.36 10.71
C TYR A 124 -11.06 -6.84 10.63
N ALA A 125 -10.30 -6.07 11.42
CA ALA A 125 -10.51 -4.62 11.50
C ALA A 125 -9.79 -3.84 10.39
N GLY A 126 -8.73 -4.40 9.81
CA GLY A 126 -8.02 -3.83 8.68
C GLY A 126 -7.02 -4.83 8.07
N ILE A 127 -6.55 -4.50 6.87
CA ILE A 127 -5.53 -5.28 6.18
C ILE A 127 -4.16 -4.82 6.69
N LYS A 128 -3.22 -5.77 6.86
CA LYS A 128 -1.82 -5.51 7.20
C LYS A 128 -0.90 -6.11 6.15
N ASP A 129 0.23 -5.43 5.92
CA ASP A 129 1.25 -5.82 4.93
C ASP A 129 1.71 -7.27 5.12
N ALA A 130 1.97 -7.97 4.01
CA ALA A 130 2.58 -9.30 4.02
C ALA A 130 4.11 -9.23 4.29
N VAL A 131 4.75 -8.13 3.86
CA VAL A 131 6.18 -7.85 4.01
C VAL A 131 6.43 -7.10 5.32
N ALA A 132 5.97 -7.68 6.41
CA ALA A 132 6.06 -7.17 7.78
C ALA A 132 5.71 -8.28 8.76
N LEU A 133 6.20 -8.20 9.99
CA LEU A 133 5.68 -9.02 11.08
C LEU A 133 4.48 -8.31 11.70
N THR A 134 3.28 -8.88 11.57
CA THR A 134 2.04 -8.17 11.95
C THR A 134 1.19 -8.97 12.91
N SER A 135 0.49 -8.32 13.85
CA SER A 135 -0.46 -8.95 14.75
C SER A 135 -1.79 -8.19 14.77
N GLN A 136 -2.92 -8.91 14.70
CA GLN A 136 -4.25 -8.32 14.63
C GLN A 136 -5.34 -9.23 15.20
N ARG A 137 -6.50 -8.67 15.55
CA ARG A 137 -7.68 -9.44 15.94
C ARG A 137 -8.39 -9.96 14.70
N MET A 138 -8.75 -11.23 14.75
CA MET A 138 -9.62 -11.91 13.80
C MET A 138 -10.86 -12.44 14.53
N SER A 139 -11.94 -12.67 13.79
CA SER A 139 -13.09 -13.43 14.24
C SER A 139 -13.57 -14.40 13.17
N LEU A 140 -14.10 -15.54 13.59
CA LEU A 140 -14.77 -16.51 12.74
C LEU A 140 -16.19 -16.73 13.24
N ARG A 141 -17.19 -16.23 12.48
CA ARG A 141 -18.61 -16.47 12.79
C ARG A 141 -18.97 -17.93 12.57
N SER A 142 -19.81 -18.45 13.46
CA SER A 142 -20.20 -19.87 13.50
C SER A 142 -19.03 -20.84 13.64
N GLY A 143 -17.86 -20.34 14.06
CA GLY A 143 -16.66 -21.14 14.27
C GLY A 143 -16.76 -22.03 15.51
N ILE A 144 -15.98 -23.11 15.51
CA ILE A 144 -15.86 -24.04 16.63
C ILE A 144 -14.57 -23.70 17.40
N LEU A 145 -14.69 -23.42 18.70
CA LEU A 145 -13.56 -22.98 19.53
C LEU A 145 -12.35 -23.92 19.43
N ASN A 146 -12.58 -25.23 19.52
CA ASN A 146 -11.53 -26.24 19.45
C ASN A 146 -10.86 -26.32 18.07
N GLU A 147 -11.60 -26.05 16.98
CA GLU A 147 -11.01 -26.00 15.63
C GLU A 147 -10.07 -24.80 15.49
N VAL A 148 -10.47 -23.64 16.01
CA VAL A 148 -9.62 -22.43 15.97
C VAL A 148 -8.40 -22.57 16.89
N LEU A 149 -8.54 -23.22 18.05
CA LEU A 149 -7.40 -23.53 18.93
C LEU A 149 -6.34 -24.42 18.27
N MET A 150 -6.77 -25.34 17.40
CA MET A 150 -5.89 -26.24 16.65
C MET A 150 -5.52 -25.72 15.26
N LEU A 151 -5.95 -24.51 14.90
CA LEU A 151 -5.79 -23.95 13.57
C LEU A 151 -4.32 -23.70 13.24
N GLN A 152 -3.85 -24.36 12.19
CA GLN A 152 -2.49 -24.21 11.67
C GLN A 152 -2.56 -23.58 10.28
N VAL A 153 -2.12 -22.33 10.17
CA VAL A 153 -2.01 -21.63 8.89
C VAL A 153 -0.55 -21.27 8.66
N PRO A 154 0.09 -21.74 7.56
CA PRO A 154 1.50 -21.45 7.28
C PRO A 154 1.81 -19.95 7.29
N GLY A 155 2.92 -19.56 7.94
CA GLY A 155 3.30 -18.17 8.13
C GLY A 155 2.50 -17.42 9.19
N THR A 156 1.80 -18.12 10.09
CA THR A 156 0.99 -17.50 11.15
C THR A 156 1.12 -18.19 12.51
N ILE A 157 0.76 -17.46 13.57
CA ILE A 157 0.57 -17.97 14.92
C ILE A 157 -0.81 -17.50 15.39
N VAL A 158 -1.65 -18.45 15.81
CA VAL A 158 -2.94 -18.19 16.43
C VAL A 158 -2.77 -18.15 17.95
N ARG A 159 -3.23 -17.06 18.57
CA ARG A 159 -3.21 -16.86 20.03
C ARG A 159 -4.54 -16.30 20.51
N ASN A 160 -4.72 -16.21 21.82
CA ASN A 160 -5.83 -15.49 22.43
C ASN A 160 -7.22 -15.86 21.90
N VAL A 161 -7.48 -17.17 21.78
CA VAL A 161 -8.73 -17.72 21.26
C VAL A 161 -9.82 -17.72 22.33
N TYR A 162 -11.00 -17.19 22.03
CA TYR A 162 -12.17 -17.22 22.92
C TYR A 162 -13.49 -17.08 22.16
N GLU A 163 -14.59 -17.49 22.78
CA GLU A 163 -15.94 -17.28 22.25
C GLU A 163 -16.49 -15.91 22.64
N GLY A 164 -17.22 -15.29 21.72
CA GLY A 164 -17.95 -14.05 21.97
C GLY A 164 -19.03 -13.79 20.94
N LYS A 165 -19.51 -12.54 20.91
CA LYS A 165 -20.62 -12.09 20.05
C LYS A 165 -20.17 -11.20 18.91
N GLY A 166 -20.88 -11.25 17.79
CA GLY A 166 -20.61 -10.42 16.61
C GLY A 166 -19.33 -10.81 15.86
N VAL A 167 -18.99 -10.06 14.80
CA VAL A 167 -17.71 -10.22 14.07
C VAL A 167 -16.94 -8.92 14.08
N VAL A 168 -15.61 -9.03 14.04
CA VAL A 168 -14.72 -7.88 13.86
C VAL A 168 -15.09 -7.18 12.56
N GLN A 169 -15.42 -5.89 12.67
CA GLN A 169 -15.81 -5.06 11.53
C GLN A 169 -14.61 -4.29 10.98
N ILE A 170 -14.60 -4.07 9.67
CA ILE A 170 -13.64 -3.18 9.02
C ILE A 170 -13.72 -1.78 9.65
N GLY A 171 -12.56 -1.23 10.02
CA GLY A 171 -12.43 0.03 10.74
C GLY A 171 -12.65 -0.07 12.25
N GLY A 172 -12.88 -1.27 12.80
CA GLY A 172 -13.10 -1.57 14.22
C GLY A 172 -11.85 -1.53 15.11
N LEU A 173 -10.83 -0.78 14.71
CA LEU A 173 -9.59 -0.56 15.46
C LEU A 173 -9.42 0.93 15.80
N LYS A 174 -8.62 1.23 16.83
CA LYS A 174 -8.17 2.59 17.13
C LYS A 174 -7.05 3.02 16.18
N GLY A 175 -6.12 2.11 15.90
CA GLY A 175 -4.96 2.38 15.09
C GLY A 175 -3.98 1.22 15.09
N ASN A 176 -2.71 1.51 14.82
CA ASN A 176 -1.63 0.54 14.83
C ASN A 176 -0.43 1.10 15.58
N ARG A 177 0.23 0.24 16.38
CA ARG A 177 1.55 0.49 16.93
C ARG A 177 2.58 -0.10 15.98
N PHE A 178 3.53 0.72 15.58
CA PHE A 178 4.65 0.36 14.73
C PHE A 178 5.88 0.24 15.60
N THR A 179 6.66 -0.82 15.41
CA THR A 179 8.01 -0.95 15.98
C THR A 179 8.96 -1.26 14.83
N LEU A 180 9.83 -0.30 14.54
CA LEU A 180 10.60 -0.26 13.30
C LEU A 180 12.10 -0.19 13.60
N LEU A 181 12.88 -0.87 12.78
CA LEU A 181 14.31 -0.64 12.62
C LEU A 181 14.57 0.00 11.26
N ILE A 182 15.05 1.24 11.29
CA ILE A 182 15.49 1.96 10.09
C ILE A 182 17.00 1.83 10.04
N ARG A 183 17.51 1.08 9.06
CA ARG A 183 18.94 0.81 8.90
C ARG A 183 19.61 1.97 8.19
N THR A 184 20.74 2.44 8.69
CA THR A 184 21.49 3.53 8.05
C THR A 184 22.99 3.39 8.29
N SER A 185 23.78 3.77 7.30
CA SER A 185 25.23 3.91 7.42
C SER A 185 25.65 5.29 7.93
N GLU A 186 24.72 6.24 7.99
CA GLU A 186 24.98 7.60 8.44
C GLU A 186 24.94 7.68 9.97
N SER A 187 25.82 8.51 10.53
CA SER A 187 25.78 8.81 11.97
C SER A 187 24.55 9.64 12.29
N LEU A 188 23.64 9.06 13.06
CA LEU A 188 22.49 9.77 13.60
C LEU A 188 22.92 10.57 14.84
N GLY A 189 22.94 11.90 14.74
CA GLY A 189 23.19 12.75 15.89
C GLY A 189 21.98 12.78 16.84
N GLN A 190 22.16 12.36 18.10
CA GLN A 190 21.08 12.31 19.10
C GLN A 190 20.33 13.64 19.22
N ALA A 191 21.05 14.77 19.36
CA ALA A 191 20.43 16.08 19.47
C ALA A 191 19.57 16.47 18.24
N ARG A 192 19.98 16.06 17.03
CA ARG A 192 19.23 16.32 15.79
C ARG A 192 17.95 15.49 15.76
N LEU A 193 18.03 14.23 16.19
CA LEU A 193 16.87 13.34 16.29
C LEU A 193 15.88 13.85 17.34
N ASP A 194 16.37 14.22 18.53
CA ASP A 194 15.54 14.74 19.62
C ASP A 194 14.80 16.01 19.19
N ALA A 195 15.48 16.94 18.51
CA ALA A 195 14.87 18.14 17.96
C ALA A 195 13.76 17.82 16.94
N ARG A 196 13.95 16.81 16.08
CA ARG A 196 12.93 16.36 15.13
C ARG A 196 11.74 15.69 15.82
N MET A 197 11.99 14.86 16.82
CA MET A 197 10.92 14.24 17.60
C MET A 197 10.10 15.31 18.35
N ALA A 198 10.76 16.31 18.92
CA ALA A 198 10.09 17.43 19.56
C ALA A 198 9.24 18.24 18.55
N TYR A 199 9.75 18.47 17.35
CA TYR A 199 8.99 19.12 16.26
C TYR A 199 7.74 18.30 15.89
N ILE A 200 7.90 17.01 15.63
CA ILE A 200 6.80 16.09 15.27
C ILE A 200 5.74 16.05 16.39
N ASN A 201 6.18 15.99 17.65
CA ASN A 201 5.27 15.95 18.79
C ASN A 201 4.46 17.25 18.96
N SER A 202 5.10 18.40 18.71
CA SER A 202 4.45 19.72 18.87
C SER A 202 3.55 20.10 17.68
N HIS A 203 3.97 19.80 16.46
CA HIS A 203 3.29 20.23 15.23
C HIS A 203 2.40 19.13 14.62
N GLY A 204 2.66 17.86 14.95
CA GLY A 204 2.14 16.72 14.20
C GLY A 204 2.86 16.55 12.86
N ILE A 205 2.31 15.70 12.02
CA ILE A 205 2.76 15.47 10.64
C ILE A 205 1.55 15.46 9.71
N MET A 206 1.74 15.92 8.47
CA MET A 206 0.70 15.89 7.45
C MET A 206 0.39 14.44 7.05
N ASN A 207 -0.88 14.07 7.06
CA ASN A 207 -1.34 12.70 6.76
C ASN A 207 -1.46 12.48 5.25
N TYR A 208 -0.33 12.57 4.54
CA TYR A 208 -0.26 12.36 3.10
C TYR A 208 -0.69 10.95 2.68
N PHE A 209 -1.36 10.85 1.54
CA PHE A 209 -1.54 9.59 0.84
C PHE A 209 -0.23 9.18 0.18
N GLY A 210 0.28 7.99 0.51
CA GLY A 210 1.57 7.51 0.01
C GLY A 210 1.54 6.98 -1.44
N VAL A 211 2.73 6.72 -1.99
CA VAL A 211 2.97 6.32 -3.40
C VAL A 211 2.14 5.12 -3.89
N GLN A 212 1.83 4.17 -3.01
CA GLN A 212 1.01 3.00 -3.33
C GLN A 212 -0.40 3.37 -3.79
N ARG A 213 -0.94 4.51 -3.32
CA ARG A 213 -2.26 5.02 -3.73
C ARG A 213 -2.29 5.43 -5.20
N PHE A 214 -1.13 5.70 -5.78
CA PHE A 214 -0.96 6.25 -7.13
C PHE A 214 -0.52 5.19 -8.16
N GLY A 215 -0.38 3.93 -7.75
CA GLY A 215 -0.12 2.76 -8.61
C GLY A 215 1.34 2.61 -9.02
N THR A 216 2.00 1.55 -8.56
CA THR A 216 3.38 1.21 -8.97
C THR A 216 3.40 0.45 -10.31
N PRO A 217 4.49 0.55 -11.11
CA PRO A 217 5.65 1.42 -10.93
C PRO A 217 5.44 2.85 -11.50
N ARG A 218 4.35 3.10 -12.25
CA ARG A 218 4.17 4.34 -13.03
C ARG A 218 3.82 5.59 -12.21
N PHE A 219 3.16 5.42 -11.06
CA PHE A 219 2.62 6.47 -10.20
C PHE A 219 1.61 7.41 -10.87
N LEU A 220 0.94 6.95 -11.94
CA LEU A 220 0.03 7.77 -12.78
C LEU A 220 -1.46 7.53 -12.54
N ALA A 221 -1.87 6.75 -11.53
CA ALA A 221 -3.29 6.44 -11.31
C ALA A 221 -4.17 7.70 -11.15
N HIS A 222 -3.63 8.77 -10.56
CA HIS A 222 -4.33 10.04 -10.42
C HIS A 222 -4.52 10.77 -11.76
N GLU A 223 -3.58 10.66 -12.69
CA GLU A 223 -3.70 11.25 -14.03
C GLU A 223 -4.80 10.57 -14.86
N PHE A 224 -4.97 9.25 -14.71
CA PHE A 224 -6.07 8.55 -15.38
C PHE A 224 -7.42 8.99 -14.81
N GLY A 225 -7.53 9.10 -13.49
CA GLY A 225 -8.74 9.59 -12.81
C GLY A 225 -9.04 11.05 -13.16
N ARG A 226 -8.01 11.88 -13.26
CA ARG A 226 -8.08 13.27 -13.72
C ARG A 226 -8.64 13.34 -15.14
N ALA A 227 -8.07 12.60 -16.08
CA ALA A 227 -8.53 12.56 -17.47
C ALA A 227 -10.00 12.11 -17.57
N MET A 228 -10.41 11.10 -16.80
CA MET A 228 -11.82 10.67 -16.73
C MET A 228 -12.75 11.78 -16.24
N LEU A 229 -12.41 12.46 -15.14
CA LEU A 229 -13.28 13.46 -14.53
C LEU A 229 -13.37 14.76 -15.33
N LEU A 230 -12.26 15.19 -15.93
CA LEU A 230 -12.19 16.46 -16.66
C LEU A 230 -12.60 16.30 -18.13
N GLN A 231 -12.15 15.25 -18.80
CA GLN A 231 -12.21 15.11 -20.26
C GLN A 231 -13.09 13.94 -20.72
N GLY A 232 -13.39 12.97 -19.84
CA GLY A 232 -14.33 11.88 -20.11
C GLY A 232 -13.66 10.54 -20.42
N ALA A 233 -14.47 9.59 -20.90
CA ALA A 233 -14.08 8.19 -21.01
C ALA A 233 -12.89 7.97 -21.97
N GLU A 234 -12.92 8.60 -23.15
CA GLU A 234 -11.83 8.51 -24.12
C GLU A 234 -10.49 8.94 -23.53
N ALA A 235 -10.45 10.10 -22.88
CA ALA A 235 -9.23 10.62 -22.29
C ALA A 235 -8.69 9.70 -21.18
N GLY A 236 -9.58 9.13 -20.35
CA GLY A 236 -9.18 8.15 -19.32
C GLY A 236 -8.55 6.89 -19.91
N VAL A 237 -9.19 6.30 -20.92
CA VAL A 237 -8.69 5.10 -21.62
C VAL A 237 -7.37 5.42 -22.33
N LYS A 238 -7.31 6.55 -23.05
CA LYS A 238 -6.09 7.00 -23.73
C LYS A 238 -4.94 7.18 -22.76
N ALA A 239 -5.16 7.90 -21.65
CA ALA A 239 -4.15 8.13 -20.64
C ALA A 239 -3.63 6.81 -20.04
N TYR A 240 -4.53 5.88 -19.70
CA TYR A 240 -4.12 4.60 -19.13
C TYR A 240 -3.22 3.79 -20.06
N ILE A 241 -3.63 3.65 -21.32
CA ILE A 241 -2.91 2.85 -22.33
C ILE A 241 -1.61 3.53 -22.76
N THR A 242 -1.61 4.85 -22.95
CA THR A 242 -0.57 5.52 -23.74
C THR A 242 0.33 6.50 -22.99
N MET A 243 -0.03 6.91 -21.76
CA MET A 243 0.79 7.89 -21.04
C MET A 243 2.11 7.26 -20.59
N GLU A 244 3.23 7.92 -20.85
CA GLU A 244 4.54 7.47 -20.39
C GLU A 244 4.76 7.90 -18.94
N SER A 245 5.43 7.05 -18.16
CA SER A 245 5.97 7.42 -16.85
C SER A 245 7.50 7.42 -16.92
N PRO A 246 8.18 8.38 -16.29
CA PRO A 246 9.61 8.23 -16.10
C PRO A 246 9.91 7.00 -15.22
N PHE A 247 9.00 6.52 -14.37
CA PHE A 247 9.25 5.44 -13.41
C PHE A 247 9.02 4.02 -13.96
N GLU A 248 8.61 3.88 -15.22
CA GLU A 248 8.54 2.56 -15.88
C GLU A 248 9.80 2.26 -16.69
N LEU A 249 9.95 1.01 -17.13
CA LEU A 249 11.07 0.63 -18.00
C LEU A 249 10.99 1.40 -19.33
N PRO A 250 12.12 1.95 -19.83
CA PRO A 250 12.16 2.64 -21.12
C PRO A 250 11.53 1.86 -22.27
N TYR A 251 11.66 0.52 -22.27
CA TYR A 251 11.02 -0.36 -23.24
C TYR A 251 9.50 -0.16 -23.31
N PHE A 252 8.83 -0.20 -22.15
CA PHE A 252 7.37 -0.05 -22.09
C PHE A 252 6.93 1.38 -22.39
N ALA A 253 7.68 2.38 -21.92
CA ALA A 253 7.43 3.78 -22.26
C ALA A 253 7.43 4.00 -23.79
N GLN A 254 8.40 3.40 -24.50
CA GLN A 254 8.45 3.49 -25.96
C GLN A 254 7.22 2.88 -26.64
N ARG A 255 6.74 1.71 -26.19
CA ARG A 255 5.52 1.08 -26.74
C ARG A 255 4.29 1.95 -26.53
N ARG A 256 4.18 2.63 -25.39
CA ARG A 256 3.12 3.59 -25.12
C ARG A 256 3.20 4.81 -26.03
N SER A 257 4.41 5.31 -26.30
CA SER A 257 4.67 6.38 -27.26
C SER A 257 4.23 6.00 -28.68
N GLN A 258 4.62 4.81 -29.14
CA GLN A 258 4.21 4.26 -30.43
C GLN A 258 2.70 4.07 -30.51
N ALA A 259 2.06 3.57 -29.45
CA ALA A 259 0.61 3.42 -29.37
C ALA A 259 -0.12 4.78 -29.41
N THR A 260 0.48 5.85 -28.89
CA THR A 260 -0.04 7.22 -29.04
C THR A 260 -0.08 7.64 -30.50
N ALA A 261 0.98 7.37 -31.26
CA ALA A 261 1.11 7.78 -32.66
C ALA A 261 0.08 7.12 -33.60
N VAL A 262 -0.43 5.94 -33.22
CA VAL A 262 -1.46 5.21 -33.97
C VAL A 262 -2.82 5.18 -33.26
N TRP A 263 -3.05 6.07 -32.30
CA TRP A 263 -4.31 6.13 -31.56
C TRP A 263 -5.52 6.26 -32.50
N GLY A 264 -6.52 5.40 -32.33
CA GLY A 264 -7.69 5.31 -33.22
C GLY A 264 -7.58 4.23 -34.29
N ASP A 265 -6.37 3.80 -34.66
CA ASP A 265 -6.12 2.63 -35.50
C ASP A 265 -5.93 1.40 -34.60
N TRP A 266 -7.05 0.82 -34.14
CA TRP A 266 -7.05 -0.25 -33.14
C TRP A 266 -6.32 -1.51 -33.61
N LYS A 267 -6.21 -1.74 -34.93
CA LYS A 267 -5.46 -2.86 -35.47
C LYS A 267 -3.96 -2.62 -35.31
N LYS A 268 -3.45 -1.46 -35.73
CA LYS A 268 -2.03 -1.10 -35.54
C LYS A 268 -1.66 -0.98 -34.07
N MET A 269 -2.54 -0.46 -33.23
CA MET A 269 -2.31 -0.44 -31.79
C MET A 269 -2.11 -1.85 -31.23
N ALA A 270 -2.89 -2.83 -31.67
CA ALA A 270 -2.72 -4.21 -31.23
C ALA A 270 -1.40 -4.82 -31.73
N GLU A 271 -0.94 -4.42 -32.92
CA GLU A 271 0.39 -4.82 -33.43
C GLU A 271 1.52 -4.20 -32.58
N VAL A 272 1.42 -2.92 -32.22
CA VAL A 272 2.41 -2.22 -31.37
C VAL A 272 2.52 -2.82 -29.97
N LEU A 273 1.39 -3.28 -29.41
CA LEU A 273 1.27 -3.80 -28.06
C LEU A 273 1.24 -5.34 -28.00
N ALA A 274 1.48 -6.03 -29.11
CA ALA A 274 1.33 -7.48 -29.24
C ALA A 274 2.28 -8.28 -28.35
N ASP A 275 3.40 -7.68 -27.98
CA ASP A 275 4.49 -8.27 -27.21
C ASP A 275 4.50 -7.83 -25.74
N LEU A 276 3.47 -7.10 -25.30
CA LEU A 276 3.31 -6.78 -23.88
C LEU A 276 2.91 -8.03 -23.08
N PRO A 277 3.52 -8.25 -21.90
CA PRO A 277 3.18 -9.36 -21.02
C PRO A 277 1.83 -9.16 -20.30
N TYR A 278 1.39 -10.17 -19.56
CA TYR A 278 0.07 -10.30 -18.94
C TYR A 278 -0.14 -9.26 -17.88
N THR A 279 0.94 -8.74 -17.31
CA THR A 279 0.93 -7.62 -16.39
C THR A 279 0.23 -6.39 -17.01
N PHE A 280 0.10 -6.32 -18.34
CA PHE A 280 -0.66 -5.32 -19.10
C PHE A 280 -2.07 -5.79 -19.50
N ARG A 281 -2.63 -6.84 -18.87
CA ARG A 281 -3.92 -7.42 -19.26
C ARG A 281 -5.05 -6.40 -19.30
N HIS A 282 -5.05 -5.44 -18.37
CA HIS A 282 -6.04 -4.36 -18.35
C HIS A 282 -5.97 -3.48 -19.61
N GLU A 283 -4.77 -3.11 -20.07
CA GLU A 283 -4.56 -2.40 -21.33
C GLU A 283 -5.05 -3.23 -22.53
N LEU A 284 -4.71 -4.52 -22.55
CA LEU A 284 -5.10 -5.44 -23.63
C LEU A 284 -6.62 -5.67 -23.67
N ASP A 285 -7.26 -5.82 -22.50
CA ASP A 285 -8.72 -5.94 -22.35
C ASP A 285 -9.45 -4.72 -22.91
N MET A 286 -8.95 -3.52 -22.60
CA MET A 286 -9.50 -2.28 -23.15
C MET A 286 -9.35 -2.24 -24.67
N LEU A 287 -8.16 -2.55 -25.17
CA LEU A 287 -7.88 -2.52 -26.62
C LEU A 287 -8.76 -3.51 -27.39
N GLU A 288 -8.88 -4.74 -26.88
CA GLU A 288 -9.77 -5.76 -27.44
C GLU A 288 -11.23 -5.26 -27.49
N SER A 289 -11.69 -4.59 -26.43
CA SER A 289 -13.01 -3.96 -26.40
C SER A 289 -13.14 -2.83 -27.44
N LEU A 290 -12.13 -1.97 -27.59
CA LEU A 290 -12.13 -0.89 -28.58
C LEU A 290 -12.19 -1.43 -30.01
N GLN A 291 -11.45 -2.48 -30.31
CA GLN A 291 -11.49 -3.18 -31.60
C GLN A 291 -12.89 -3.73 -31.90
N LYS A 292 -13.49 -4.44 -30.94
CA LYS A 292 -14.82 -5.07 -31.11
C LYS A 292 -15.96 -4.07 -31.25
N THR A 293 -15.84 -2.92 -30.58
CA THR A 293 -16.91 -1.92 -30.51
C THR A 293 -16.71 -0.74 -31.44
N GLY A 294 -15.63 -0.70 -32.21
CA GLY A 294 -15.30 0.44 -33.08
C GLY A 294 -14.97 1.72 -32.32
N GLY A 295 -14.36 1.61 -31.14
CA GLY A 295 -13.95 2.76 -30.33
C GLY A 295 -14.96 3.21 -29.25
N HIS A 296 -15.82 2.32 -28.74
CA HIS A 296 -16.74 2.68 -27.65
C HIS A 296 -16.02 2.69 -26.29
N PHE A 297 -15.46 3.84 -25.92
CA PHE A 297 -14.58 3.99 -24.73
C PHE A 297 -15.24 3.63 -23.39
N MET A 298 -16.55 3.85 -23.22
CA MET A 298 -17.24 3.45 -21.99
C MET A 298 -17.21 1.93 -21.80
N SER A 299 -17.39 1.16 -22.88
CA SER A 299 -17.32 -0.31 -22.80
C SER A 299 -15.91 -0.80 -22.47
N ALA A 300 -14.88 -0.11 -22.98
CA ALA A 300 -13.50 -0.40 -22.62
C ALA A 300 -13.24 -0.14 -21.12
N LEU A 301 -13.71 0.98 -20.57
CA LEU A 301 -13.58 1.26 -19.12
C LEU A 301 -14.32 0.25 -18.24
N GLU A 302 -15.51 -0.20 -18.66
CA GLU A 302 -16.30 -1.18 -17.90
C GLU A 302 -15.58 -2.52 -17.72
N LYS A 303 -14.69 -2.90 -18.65
CA LYS A 303 -13.83 -4.10 -18.50
C LYS A 303 -12.92 -4.03 -17.29
N VAL A 304 -12.55 -2.83 -16.87
CA VAL A 304 -11.66 -2.58 -15.74
C VAL A 304 -12.31 -1.67 -14.68
N GLY A 305 -13.64 -1.77 -14.53
CA GLY A 305 -14.40 -0.81 -13.73
C GLY A 305 -13.91 -0.64 -12.29
N GLN A 306 -13.39 -1.71 -11.66
CA GLN A 306 -12.78 -1.63 -10.33
C GLN A 306 -11.54 -0.71 -10.30
N GLN A 307 -10.65 -0.87 -11.28
CA GLN A 307 -9.42 -0.09 -11.48
C GLN A 307 -9.76 1.36 -11.84
N GLY A 308 -10.75 1.57 -12.72
CA GLY A 308 -11.29 2.92 -13.00
C GLY A 308 -11.76 3.64 -11.73
N GLY A 309 -12.43 2.91 -10.82
CA GLY A 309 -12.79 3.43 -9.50
C GLY A 309 -11.57 3.74 -8.61
N MET A 310 -10.48 2.97 -8.71
CA MET A 310 -9.23 3.26 -8.00
C MET A 310 -8.55 4.51 -8.54
N TRP A 311 -8.52 4.74 -9.85
CA TRP A 311 -7.92 5.93 -10.46
C TRP A 311 -8.62 7.22 -10.05
N VAL A 312 -9.95 7.22 -10.05
CA VAL A 312 -10.74 8.38 -9.59
C VAL A 312 -10.49 8.67 -8.11
N ARG A 313 -10.37 7.63 -7.27
CA ARG A 313 -9.97 7.79 -5.85
C ARG A 313 -8.52 8.28 -5.71
N ALA A 314 -7.60 7.84 -6.56
CA ALA A 314 -6.22 8.33 -6.58
C ALA A 314 -6.17 9.83 -6.93
N TYR A 315 -7.01 10.32 -7.85
CA TYR A 315 -7.13 11.75 -8.14
C TYR A 315 -7.66 12.55 -6.93
N ALA A 316 -8.63 12.01 -6.20
CA ALA A 316 -9.10 12.62 -4.96
C ALA A 316 -7.98 12.68 -3.88
N SER A 317 -7.15 11.63 -3.79
CA SER A 317 -5.97 11.61 -2.93
C SER A 317 -4.88 12.60 -3.37
N TYR A 318 -4.68 12.79 -4.67
CA TYR A 318 -3.76 13.80 -5.22
C TYR A 318 -4.20 15.21 -4.81
N ALA A 319 -5.49 15.54 -4.97
CA ALA A 319 -6.03 16.83 -4.54
C ALA A 319 -5.86 17.06 -3.02
N ALA A 320 -6.04 16.00 -2.22
CA ALA A 320 -5.76 16.04 -0.79
C ALA A 320 -4.28 16.33 -0.49
N ASN A 321 -3.35 15.62 -1.12
CA ASN A 321 -1.91 15.86 -0.97
C ASN A 321 -1.53 17.29 -1.34
N GLU A 322 -2.04 17.81 -2.47
CA GLU A 322 -1.81 19.19 -2.89
C GLU A 322 -2.30 20.20 -1.83
N ARG A 323 -3.51 19.97 -1.27
CA ARG A 323 -4.09 20.85 -0.26
C ARG A 323 -3.35 20.78 1.08
N LEU A 324 -2.88 19.60 1.48
CA LEU A 324 -2.02 19.40 2.64
C LEU A 324 -0.69 20.14 2.46
N SER A 325 -0.02 19.96 1.32
CA SER A 325 1.24 20.64 1.00
C SER A 325 1.11 22.15 1.04
N GLN A 326 0.04 22.68 0.44
CA GLN A 326 -0.27 24.11 0.45
C GLN A 326 -0.49 24.63 1.88
N ALA A 327 -1.27 23.92 2.70
CA ALA A 327 -1.48 24.31 4.09
C ALA A 327 -0.18 24.32 4.90
N GLU A 328 0.67 23.31 4.72
CA GLU A 328 1.96 23.22 5.40
C GLU A 328 2.87 24.39 5.04
N GLN A 329 2.94 24.74 3.75
CA GLN A 329 3.76 25.87 3.26
C GLN A 329 3.25 27.23 3.76
N ASN A 330 1.94 27.39 3.84
CA ASN A 330 1.31 28.66 4.20
C ASN A 330 1.05 28.80 5.72
N GLY A 331 1.28 27.74 6.51
CA GLY A 331 0.90 27.71 7.93
C GLY A 331 -0.61 27.79 8.16
N GLU A 332 -1.41 27.26 7.24
CA GLU A 332 -2.88 27.32 7.31
C GLU A 332 -3.46 26.21 8.19
N ALA A 333 -4.50 26.54 8.95
CA ALA A 333 -5.33 25.55 9.61
C ALA A 333 -6.19 24.78 8.60
N LEU A 334 -6.25 23.46 8.76
CA LEU A 334 -7.09 22.57 7.95
C LEU A 334 -8.34 22.13 8.73
N PRO A 335 -9.49 21.92 8.06
CA PRO A 335 -10.65 21.29 8.67
C PRO A 335 -10.31 19.88 9.17
N ASP A 336 -10.73 19.52 10.38
CA ASP A 336 -10.57 18.18 10.95
C ASP A 336 -11.93 17.66 11.46
N PRO A 337 -12.54 16.63 10.83
CA PRO A 337 -11.99 15.85 9.71
C PRO A 337 -12.06 16.62 8.37
N MET A 338 -11.09 16.37 7.51
CA MET A 338 -11.01 16.97 6.18
C MET A 338 -11.85 16.16 5.18
N PRO A 339 -12.76 16.80 4.41
CA PRO A 339 -13.51 16.08 3.38
C PRO A 339 -12.60 15.74 2.20
N GLN A 340 -12.77 14.55 1.61
CA GLN A 340 -12.09 14.19 0.35
C GLN A 340 -12.76 14.89 -0.84
N LEU A 341 -12.06 15.05 -1.96
CA LEU A 341 -12.57 15.72 -3.18
C LEU A 341 -13.91 15.17 -3.69
N LEU A 342 -14.15 13.86 -3.50
CA LEU A 342 -15.37 13.17 -3.93
C LEU A 342 -16.38 13.02 -2.80
N ASN A 343 -16.30 13.86 -1.78
CA ASN A 343 -17.33 13.95 -0.76
C ASN A 343 -18.56 14.70 -1.34
N PRO A 344 -19.79 14.19 -1.16
CA PRO A 344 -20.99 14.87 -1.65
C PRO A 344 -21.29 16.23 -0.99
N ASP A 345 -20.64 16.55 0.12
CA ASP A 345 -20.83 17.81 0.85
C ASP A 345 -20.38 19.04 0.02
N PRO A 346 -21.23 20.07 -0.15
CA PRO A 346 -20.87 21.28 -0.90
C PRO A 346 -19.66 22.06 -0.35
N SER A 347 -19.32 21.89 0.94
CA SER A 347 -18.15 22.52 1.57
C SER A 347 -16.83 22.12 0.91
N VAL A 348 -16.76 20.96 0.25
CA VAL A 348 -15.60 20.48 -0.52
C VAL A 348 -15.12 21.54 -1.52
N LEU A 349 -16.05 22.22 -2.19
CA LEU A 349 -15.70 23.24 -3.20
C LEU A 349 -14.89 24.39 -2.60
N ARG A 350 -15.15 24.74 -1.33
CA ARG A 350 -14.36 25.75 -0.62
C ARG A 350 -13.02 25.21 -0.16
N VAL A 351 -12.98 23.97 0.37
CA VAL A 351 -11.73 23.34 0.84
C VAL A 351 -10.69 23.22 -0.28
N TYR A 352 -11.14 22.91 -1.50
CA TYR A 352 -10.28 22.70 -2.66
C TYR A 352 -10.39 23.81 -3.72
N ALA A 353 -10.86 25.01 -3.37
CA ALA A 353 -11.19 26.07 -4.35
C ALA A 353 -10.03 26.37 -5.32
N ALA A 354 -8.84 26.66 -4.80
CA ALA A 354 -7.66 26.96 -5.61
C ALA A 354 -7.24 25.78 -6.50
N PHE A 355 -7.34 24.55 -5.99
CA PHE A 355 -7.07 23.34 -6.77
C PHE A 355 -8.08 23.16 -7.89
N LEU A 356 -9.38 23.27 -7.60
CA LEU A 356 -10.46 23.09 -8.57
C LEU A 356 -10.42 24.16 -9.68
N GLU A 357 -10.09 25.40 -9.33
CA GLU A 357 -9.90 26.50 -10.28
C GLU A 357 -8.74 26.20 -11.23
N ARG A 358 -7.57 25.83 -10.68
CA ARG A 358 -6.38 25.45 -11.47
C ARG A 358 -6.66 24.29 -12.42
N GLU A 359 -7.39 23.28 -11.95
CA GLU A 359 -7.73 22.10 -12.75
C GLU A 359 -8.90 22.33 -13.72
N GLY A 360 -9.64 23.44 -13.59
CA GLY A 360 -10.86 23.68 -14.37
C GLY A 360 -12.01 22.73 -14.05
N LEU A 361 -11.99 22.07 -12.88
CA LEU A 361 -12.99 21.08 -12.47
C LEU A 361 -14.06 21.71 -11.58
N ARG A 362 -15.20 22.10 -12.17
CA ARG A 362 -16.26 22.79 -11.40
C ARG A 362 -17.10 21.88 -10.50
N ASN A 363 -17.38 20.66 -10.93
CA ASN A 363 -18.27 19.73 -10.23
C ASN A 363 -17.75 18.29 -10.29
N PRO A 364 -16.81 17.90 -9.40
CA PRO A 364 -16.23 16.55 -9.38
C PRO A 364 -17.28 15.44 -9.30
N MET A 365 -18.25 15.59 -8.39
CA MET A 365 -19.34 14.61 -8.20
C MET A 365 -20.27 14.53 -9.41
N GLY A 366 -20.56 15.66 -10.05
CA GLY A 366 -21.31 15.70 -11.30
C GLY A 366 -20.61 14.95 -12.42
N SER A 367 -19.31 15.18 -12.59
CA SER A 367 -18.48 14.44 -13.55
C SER A 367 -18.45 12.93 -13.29
N LEU A 368 -18.59 12.49 -12.04
CA LEU A 368 -18.59 11.07 -11.69
C LEU A 368 -19.88 10.34 -12.08
N LYS A 369 -21.03 11.04 -12.18
CA LYS A 369 -22.37 10.43 -12.39
C LYS A 369 -22.48 9.58 -13.67
N LYS A 370 -21.64 9.81 -14.68
CA LYS A 370 -21.61 9.03 -15.92
C LYS A 370 -20.95 7.65 -15.76
N TYR A 371 -20.30 7.37 -14.63
CA TYR A 371 -19.60 6.12 -14.35
C TYR A 371 -20.31 5.31 -13.26
N ASN A 372 -21.42 4.65 -13.63
CA ASN A 372 -22.28 3.91 -12.68
C ASN A 372 -21.58 2.78 -11.91
N PHE A 373 -20.47 2.25 -12.47
CA PHE A 373 -19.64 1.24 -11.83
C PHE A 373 -18.73 1.79 -10.72
N ILE A 374 -18.56 3.13 -10.63
CA ILE A 374 -17.74 3.76 -9.60
C ILE A 374 -18.62 4.18 -8.42
N ARG A 375 -18.42 3.50 -7.28
CA ARG A 375 -19.08 3.85 -6.02
C ARG A 375 -18.13 4.64 -5.13
N VAL A 376 -18.62 5.78 -4.64
CA VAL A 376 -17.97 6.58 -3.59
C VAL A 376 -18.69 6.38 -2.26
N GLY A 377 -17.94 6.53 -1.16
CA GLY A 377 -18.51 6.44 0.18
C GLY A 377 -19.54 7.54 0.43
N ARG A 378 -20.43 7.35 1.42
CA ARG A 378 -21.46 8.34 1.75
C ARG A 378 -20.88 9.66 2.28
N ASN A 379 -19.80 9.60 3.05
CA ASN A 379 -19.14 10.77 3.63
C ASN A 379 -17.62 10.51 3.76
N PRO A 380 -16.86 10.49 2.65
CA PRO A 380 -15.43 10.21 2.69
C PRO A 380 -14.68 11.40 3.29
N THR A 381 -14.10 11.21 4.47
CA THR A 381 -13.26 12.17 5.18
C THR A 381 -11.97 11.51 5.66
N PHE A 382 -10.99 12.31 6.09
CA PHE A 382 -9.75 11.83 6.71
C PHE A 382 -9.19 12.87 7.69
N VAL A 383 -8.36 12.44 8.64
CA VAL A 383 -7.65 13.35 9.56
C VAL A 383 -6.46 13.95 8.81
N PRO A 384 -6.37 15.28 8.63
CA PRO A 384 -5.33 15.90 7.81
C PRO A 384 -3.96 15.97 8.50
N VAL A 385 -3.95 16.16 9.82
CA VAL A 385 -2.74 16.27 10.65
C VAL A 385 -2.81 15.20 11.72
N ILE A 386 -1.88 14.26 11.69
CA ILE A 386 -1.78 13.21 12.70
C ILE A 386 -0.68 13.56 13.70
N ARG A 387 -0.89 13.19 14.96
CA ARG A 387 0.11 13.31 16.01
C ARG A 387 0.55 11.91 16.41
N PRO A 388 1.71 11.43 15.94
CA PRO A 388 2.24 10.13 16.33
C PRO A 388 2.47 10.09 17.84
N GLU A 389 1.98 9.05 18.49
CA GLU A 389 2.28 8.79 19.90
C GLU A 389 3.58 8.00 19.95
N VAL A 390 4.70 8.68 20.17
CA VAL A 390 6.04 8.05 20.22
C VAL A 390 6.24 7.41 21.59
N HIS A 391 6.42 6.09 21.63
CA HIS A 391 6.61 5.33 22.87
C HIS A 391 8.08 5.21 23.26
N GLY A 392 8.99 5.33 22.30
CA GLY A 392 10.43 5.24 22.54
C GLY A 392 11.24 5.12 21.26
N TYR A 393 12.50 5.52 21.32
CA TYR A 393 13.47 5.35 20.23
C TYR A 393 14.88 5.22 20.78
N LYS A 394 15.74 4.54 20.05
CA LYS A 394 17.14 4.30 20.41
C LYS A 394 18.00 4.22 19.17
N ILE A 395 19.08 5.01 19.15
CA ILE A 395 20.12 4.91 18.15
C ILE A 395 20.99 3.70 18.51
N ILE A 396 21.18 2.81 17.55
CA ILE A 396 22.03 1.62 17.63
C ILE A 396 23.02 1.62 16.46
N PRO A 397 24.08 0.79 16.49
CA PRO A 397 25.07 0.77 15.41
C PRO A 397 24.48 0.53 14.01
N GLU A 398 23.40 -0.26 13.92
CA GLU A 398 22.71 -0.57 12.67
C GLU A 398 21.76 0.54 12.20
N GLY A 399 21.41 1.52 13.04
CA GLY A 399 20.53 2.64 12.70
C GLY A 399 19.60 3.10 13.83
N LEU A 400 18.32 3.28 13.55
CA LEU A 400 17.32 3.74 14.52
C LEU A 400 16.26 2.67 14.80
N ALA A 401 16.18 2.23 16.05
CA ALA A 401 15.02 1.52 16.57
C ALA A 401 14.00 2.55 17.08
N ILE A 402 12.72 2.45 16.68
CA ILE A 402 11.66 3.36 17.10
C ILE A 402 10.33 2.63 17.25
N THR A 403 9.54 3.01 18.25
CA THR A 403 8.15 2.56 18.41
C THR A 403 7.19 3.74 18.58
N PHE A 404 6.07 3.71 17.87
CA PHE A 404 5.05 4.75 17.89
C PHE A 404 3.68 4.23 17.47
N SER A 405 2.60 4.87 17.91
CA SER A 405 1.23 4.57 17.45
C SER A 405 0.72 5.63 16.50
N LEU A 406 -0.01 5.19 15.47
CA LEU A 406 -0.78 6.05 14.56
C LEU A 406 -2.26 5.65 14.57
N PRO A 407 -3.19 6.59 14.37
CA PRO A 407 -4.61 6.27 14.23
C PRO A 407 -4.87 5.45 12.95
N LYS A 408 -6.04 4.81 12.88
CA LYS A 408 -6.46 4.13 11.65
C LYS A 408 -6.48 5.08 10.45
N GLY A 409 -6.10 4.58 9.29
CA GLY A 409 -6.02 5.37 8.05
C GLY A 409 -4.73 6.18 7.89
N ALA A 410 -3.83 6.15 8.87
CA ALA A 410 -2.47 6.68 8.76
C ALA A 410 -1.45 5.56 8.52
N TYR A 411 -0.32 5.91 7.91
CA TYR A 411 0.73 4.98 7.50
C TYR A 411 2.07 5.33 8.15
N ALA A 412 2.85 4.32 8.54
CA ALA A 412 4.18 4.55 9.11
C ALA A 412 5.13 5.28 8.16
N THR A 413 4.97 5.10 6.85
CA THR A 413 5.78 5.82 5.85
C THR A 413 5.66 7.33 6.00
N THR A 414 4.49 7.84 6.42
CA THR A 414 4.29 9.27 6.69
C THR A 414 5.18 9.75 7.84
N MET A 415 5.33 8.96 8.91
CA MET A 415 6.26 9.27 10.01
C MET A 415 7.72 9.20 9.53
N LEU A 416 8.06 8.15 8.76
CA LEU A 416 9.41 7.96 8.26
C LEU A 416 9.86 9.09 7.32
N MET A 417 8.95 9.66 6.52
CA MET A 417 9.25 10.81 5.65
C MET A 417 9.70 12.06 6.41
N TYR A 418 9.41 12.20 7.70
CA TYR A 418 9.88 13.31 8.52
C TYR A 418 11.23 13.02 9.22
N LEU A 419 11.67 11.75 9.18
CA LEU A 419 12.86 11.29 9.88
C LEU A 419 14.01 10.94 8.93
N PHE A 420 13.71 10.32 7.79
CA PHE A 420 14.68 9.76 6.85
C PHE A 420 14.33 10.03 5.40
N ASP A 421 15.36 10.13 4.57
CA ASP A 421 15.24 9.90 3.13
C ASP A 421 15.16 8.38 2.93
N THR A 422 13.94 7.86 2.84
CA THR A 422 13.71 6.42 2.95
C THR A 422 13.97 5.69 1.64
N VAL A 423 14.70 4.59 1.72
CA VAL A 423 14.91 3.64 0.62
C VAL A 423 14.37 2.26 1.02
N THR A 424 13.80 1.52 0.07
CA THR A 424 13.39 0.13 0.26
C THR A 424 13.36 -0.59 -1.07
N GLY A 425 13.47 -1.92 -1.05
CA GLY A 425 13.52 -2.74 -2.26
C GLY A 425 14.93 -2.88 -2.82
N TYR A 426 15.03 -3.15 -4.12
CA TYR A 426 16.29 -3.44 -4.80
C TYR A 426 16.75 -2.26 -5.69
N PRO A 427 18.08 -2.11 -5.88
CA PRO A 427 19.15 -2.88 -5.26
C PRO A 427 19.28 -2.57 -3.75
N VAL A 428 19.58 -3.60 -2.95
CA VAL A 428 19.87 -3.42 -1.52
C VAL A 428 21.24 -2.73 -1.41
N PRO A 429 21.38 -1.67 -0.61
CA PRO A 429 22.66 -0.97 -0.49
C PRO A 429 23.76 -1.85 0.12
N GLU A 430 24.99 -1.77 -0.40
CA GLU A 430 26.14 -2.57 0.07
C GLU A 430 26.48 -2.35 1.55
N TRP A 431 26.20 -1.15 2.07
CA TRP A 431 26.43 -0.82 3.49
C TRP A 431 25.40 -1.44 4.44
N LEU A 432 24.31 -2.00 3.92
CA LEU A 432 23.25 -2.55 4.74
C LEU A 432 23.73 -3.81 5.45
N ASN A 433 23.80 -3.75 6.78
CA ASN A 433 24.04 -4.94 7.59
C ASN A 433 22.78 -5.82 7.62
N PRO A 434 22.81 -7.07 7.15
CA PRO A 434 21.62 -7.93 7.08
C PRO A 434 21.25 -8.60 8.41
N LYS A 435 22.07 -8.43 9.44
CA LYS A 435 21.91 -9.09 10.75
C LYS A 435 20.54 -8.80 11.36
N PHE A 436 19.90 -9.85 11.88
CA PHE A 436 18.70 -9.74 12.69
C PHE A 436 18.98 -8.95 13.98
N ILE A 437 18.08 -8.02 14.31
CA ILE A 437 18.08 -7.26 15.55
C ILE A 437 16.69 -7.39 16.17
N ASP A 438 16.63 -7.78 17.43
CA ASP A 438 15.37 -7.78 18.18
C ASP A 438 15.00 -6.35 18.58
N THR A 439 14.29 -5.67 17.68
CA THR A 439 13.88 -4.28 17.88
C THR A 439 12.99 -4.11 19.12
N LYS A 440 12.22 -5.14 19.51
CA LYS A 440 11.38 -5.07 20.71
C LYS A 440 12.22 -5.11 21.98
N GLU A 441 13.24 -5.97 22.03
CA GLU A 441 14.18 -6.02 23.17
C GLU A 441 15.01 -4.74 23.28
N VAL A 442 15.52 -4.23 22.15
CA VAL A 442 16.29 -2.98 22.10
C VAL A 442 15.53 -1.80 22.73
N LEU A 443 14.21 -1.78 22.52
CA LEU A 443 13.31 -0.73 23.02
C LEU A 443 12.64 -1.07 24.36
N GLY A 444 12.87 -2.27 24.92
CA GLY A 444 12.24 -2.72 26.17
C GLY A 444 10.72 -2.93 26.06
N THR A 445 10.21 -3.29 24.88
CA THR A 445 8.77 -3.43 24.59
C THR A 445 8.29 -4.87 24.46
N GLY A 446 9.17 -5.85 24.69
CA GLY A 446 8.92 -7.28 24.53
C GLY A 446 10.12 -7.99 23.91
N SER A 447 9.89 -9.17 23.33
CA SER A 447 10.93 -9.97 22.65
C SER A 447 10.35 -10.76 21.48
N LEU A 448 11.12 -10.88 20.41
CA LEU A 448 10.78 -11.68 19.22
C LEU A 448 11.28 -13.12 19.32
N ALA A 449 11.90 -13.53 20.42
CA ALA A 449 12.47 -14.87 20.57
C ALA A 449 11.47 -15.99 20.26
N GLN A 450 10.28 -15.98 20.89
CA GLN A 450 9.24 -16.99 20.64
C GLN A 450 8.70 -16.90 19.21
N VAL A 451 8.55 -15.69 18.65
CA VAL A 451 8.09 -15.52 17.27
C VAL A 451 9.09 -16.12 16.30
N ARG A 452 10.39 -15.95 16.53
CA ARG A 452 11.44 -16.55 15.69
C ARG A 452 11.53 -18.06 15.85
N GLU A 453 11.23 -18.60 17.03
CA GLU A 453 11.13 -20.04 17.23
C GLU A 453 10.01 -20.63 16.36
N LEU A 454 8.84 -19.98 16.32
CA LEU A 454 7.65 -20.49 15.62
C LEU A 454 7.61 -20.15 14.12
N LEU A 455 8.07 -18.96 13.73
CA LEU A 455 7.99 -18.44 12.35
C LEU A 455 9.36 -18.26 11.69
N GLY A 456 10.46 -18.63 12.34
CA GLY A 456 11.81 -18.43 11.81
C GLY A 456 12.01 -19.06 10.43
N ALA A 457 11.51 -20.28 10.22
CA ALA A 457 11.59 -20.94 8.93
C ALA A 457 10.78 -20.21 7.83
N ASP A 458 9.62 -19.65 8.16
CA ASP A 458 8.83 -18.85 7.22
C ASP A 458 9.54 -17.53 6.86
N ILE A 459 10.14 -16.88 7.86
CA ILE A 459 10.92 -15.65 7.67
C ILE A 459 12.13 -15.91 6.76
N GLU A 460 12.94 -16.93 7.05
CA GLU A 460 14.13 -17.19 6.25
C GLU A 460 13.78 -17.63 4.82
N ARG A 461 12.68 -18.39 4.62
CA ARG A 461 12.15 -18.70 3.28
C ARG A 461 11.73 -17.44 2.53
N MET A 462 11.05 -16.51 3.21
CA MET A 462 10.66 -15.24 2.62
C MET A 462 11.88 -14.40 2.23
N MET A 463 12.91 -14.35 3.08
CA MET A 463 14.15 -13.64 2.80
C MET A 463 14.95 -14.28 1.66
N ALA A 464 14.97 -15.61 1.56
CA ALA A 464 15.62 -16.33 0.46
C ALA A 464 14.95 -15.99 -0.88
N ARG A 465 13.62 -16.10 -0.97
CA ARG A 465 12.87 -15.71 -2.18
C ARG A 465 13.10 -14.26 -2.58
N LYS A 466 13.10 -13.36 -1.58
CA LYS A 466 13.39 -11.94 -1.80
C LYS A 466 14.75 -11.75 -2.49
N ASN A 467 15.76 -12.50 -2.06
CA ASN A 467 17.10 -12.46 -2.64
C ASN A 467 17.22 -13.20 -3.98
N GLU A 468 16.43 -14.26 -4.21
CA GLU A 468 16.33 -14.94 -5.52
C GLU A 468 15.67 -14.03 -6.56
N ASP A 469 14.53 -13.40 -6.24
CA ASP A 469 13.86 -12.41 -7.11
C ASP A 469 14.80 -11.21 -7.42
N ALA A 470 15.71 -10.90 -6.49
CA ALA A 470 16.74 -9.89 -6.67
C ALA A 470 17.92 -10.35 -7.53
N GLY A 471 18.28 -11.63 -7.40
CA GLY A 471 19.25 -12.30 -8.25
C GLY A 471 18.74 -12.39 -9.68
N GLU A 472 17.48 -12.75 -9.92
CA GLU A 472 16.89 -12.77 -11.27
C GLU A 472 16.69 -11.36 -11.87
N SER A 473 16.67 -10.31 -11.03
CA SER A 473 16.66 -8.91 -11.49
C SER A 473 18.04 -8.25 -11.51
N GLY A 474 19.08 -8.93 -11.02
CA GLY A 474 20.47 -8.45 -10.91
C GLY A 474 21.55 -9.36 -11.51
N GLU A 475 21.19 -10.57 -11.95
CA GLU A 475 21.98 -11.43 -12.83
C GLU A 475 21.68 -11.01 -14.27
N GLU A 476 22.54 -10.07 -14.70
CA GLU A 476 22.93 -9.69 -16.07
C GLU A 476 21.85 -9.25 -17.07
#